data_AF-A0A9D7FS03-F1
#
_entry.id   AF-A0A9D7FS03-F1
#
_cell.length_a   1.000
_cell.length_b   1.000
_cell.length_c   1.000
_cell.angle_alpha   90.00
_cell.angle_beta   90.00
_cell.angle_gamma   90.00
#
_symmetry.space_group_name_H-M   'P 1'
#
loop_
_entity.id
_entity.type
_entity.pdbx_description
1 polymer ?
#
loop_
_entity_poly.entity_id
_entity_poly.type
_entity_poly.pdbx_seq_one_letter_code
_entity_poly.pdbx_strand_id
1 'polypeptide(L)'
;MDISQIQLLTTRQATTFNLEQRSKTLPVKRGERRTLLEADGTGVITQFWMTFPGWFWQHWNPSAAISQSILKTLILRIYWDGSEKPAVCAPVGDFFGNGLCEVASFANHYFGMSSGGFFCKFPMPFRKGFRIEVENLDAAIDTDIFMNVLYQEDKQLSPEKGYLHARFSTGKDLQEHLPLCQVQGSGHYVGCTLSLQGQRLNELSFLEAPEYVSVDEDWDKPRITGTGLEDYFLGGWYFREGPFQGPFHGVVLKDTLRASVVMYRVHEADAIHFRHRFRFAFVHPWGKDRINPFFFSSVSFFYMTTPEGEEKGLFNAADLLGQYRVRDTDHQCIP
;
A
#
# COMPACT_ATOMS: atom_id res chain seq x y z
N MET A 1 8.57 20.03 9.01
CA MET A 1 7.89 21.35 8.97
C MET A 1 7.78 21.83 10.40
N ASP A 2 8.16 23.08 10.68
CA ASP A 2 8.00 23.65 12.02
C ASP A 2 6.51 24.00 12.22
N ILE A 3 5.85 23.31 13.15
CA ILE A 3 4.41 23.50 13.42
C ILE A 3 4.09 24.86 14.07
N SER A 4 5.11 25.57 14.56
CA SER A 4 4.94 26.92 15.11
C SER A 4 4.88 28.00 14.03
N GLN A 5 5.29 27.69 12.79
CA GLN A 5 5.24 28.62 11.67
C GLN A 5 3.81 28.76 11.15
N ILE A 6 3.27 29.99 11.21
CA ILE A 6 1.93 30.31 10.70
C ILE A 6 1.93 30.20 9.17
N GLN A 7 0.97 29.45 8.63
CA GLN A 7 0.67 29.36 7.20
C GLN A 7 -0.76 29.84 6.95
N LEU A 8 -0.94 30.72 5.95
CA LEU A 8 -2.25 31.27 5.58
C LEU A 8 -2.86 30.44 4.43
N LEU A 9 -3.02 29.14 4.66
CA LEU A 9 -3.67 28.21 3.72
C LEU A 9 -5.14 28.00 4.10
N THR A 10 -5.95 27.60 3.13
CA THR A 10 -7.34 27.19 3.37
C THR A 10 -7.41 25.69 3.57
N THR A 11 -7.84 25.25 4.75
CA THR A 11 -8.09 23.82 5.01
C THR A 11 -9.49 23.43 4.55
N ARG A 12 -9.58 22.29 3.87
CA ARG A 12 -10.85 21.64 3.53
C ARG A 12 -10.85 20.18 3.95
N GLN A 13 -12.06 19.65 4.11
CA GLN A 13 -12.31 18.24 4.36
C GLN A 13 -13.28 17.68 3.32
N ALA A 14 -12.95 16.49 2.86
CA ALA A 14 -13.72 15.65 1.98
C ALA A 14 -14.09 14.38 2.76
N THR A 15 -15.36 13.99 2.83
CA THR A 15 -15.82 12.89 3.70
C THR A 15 -16.99 12.12 3.10
N THR A 16 -17.16 10.86 3.52
CA THR A 16 -18.37 10.05 3.23
C THR A 16 -19.57 10.47 4.07
N PHE A 17 -19.40 11.36 5.05
CA PHE A 17 -20.51 11.85 5.86
C PHE A 17 -21.45 12.75 5.03
N ASN A 18 -22.69 12.32 4.85
CA ASN A 18 -23.73 13.13 4.24
C ASN A 18 -24.44 13.97 5.32
N LEU A 19 -24.30 15.30 5.26
CA LEU A 19 -24.88 16.23 6.23
C LEU A 19 -26.41 16.20 6.29
N GLU A 20 -27.07 16.07 5.13
CA GLU A 20 -28.52 16.10 5.01
C GLU A 20 -29.15 14.81 5.55
N GLN A 21 -28.60 13.67 5.14
CA GLN A 21 -29.08 12.34 5.51
C GLN A 21 -28.55 11.86 6.86
N ARG A 22 -27.52 12.54 7.41
CA ARG A 22 -26.77 12.12 8.60
C ARG A 22 -26.22 10.69 8.51
N SER A 23 -25.94 10.23 7.28
CA SER A 23 -25.30 8.94 7.02
C SER A 23 -23.78 9.11 7.08
N LYS A 24 -23.08 8.17 7.71
CA LYS A 24 -21.62 8.18 7.83
C LYS A 24 -20.91 7.46 6.67
N THR A 25 -21.62 6.57 5.99
CA THR A 25 -21.03 5.60 5.07
C THR A 25 -21.57 5.72 3.66
N LEU A 26 -20.78 5.22 2.73
CA LEU A 26 -21.23 4.85 1.39
C LEU A 26 -21.19 3.32 1.25
N PRO A 27 -22.30 2.66 0.90
CA PRO A 27 -22.30 1.22 0.64
C PRO A 27 -21.58 0.92 -0.67
N VAL A 28 -20.89 -0.20 -0.75
CA VAL A 28 -20.22 -0.69 -1.97
C VAL A 28 -20.56 -2.17 -2.11
N LYS A 29 -21.43 -2.47 -3.07
CA LYS A 29 -21.86 -3.84 -3.33
C LYS A 29 -20.71 -4.67 -3.91
N ARG A 30 -20.78 -5.99 -3.76
CA ARG A 30 -19.89 -6.90 -4.48
C ARG A 30 -19.95 -6.63 -6.00
N GLY A 31 -18.78 -6.59 -6.64
CA GLY A 31 -18.62 -6.25 -8.06
C GLY A 31 -18.82 -4.78 -8.40
N GLU A 32 -19.14 -3.91 -7.44
CA GLU A 32 -19.33 -2.48 -7.67
C GLU A 32 -17.99 -1.73 -7.64
N ARG A 33 -17.77 -0.90 -8.66
CA ARG A 33 -16.82 0.21 -8.62
C ARG A 33 -17.58 1.49 -8.30
N ARG A 34 -17.15 2.21 -7.26
CA ARG A 34 -17.83 3.40 -6.75
C ARG A 34 -16.86 4.55 -6.51
N THR A 35 -17.19 5.71 -7.06
CA THR A 35 -16.57 6.97 -6.67
C THR A 35 -17.03 7.35 -5.27
N LEU A 36 -16.08 7.45 -4.35
CA LEU A 36 -16.36 7.85 -2.97
C LEU A 36 -16.36 9.36 -2.82
N LEU A 37 -15.44 10.03 -3.54
CA LEU A 37 -15.26 11.47 -3.46
C LEU A 37 -14.52 12.03 -4.68
N GLU A 38 -14.83 13.27 -5.00
CA GLU A 38 -14.13 14.10 -5.98
C GLU A 38 -14.06 15.54 -5.45
N ALA A 39 -12.93 16.21 -5.69
CA ALA A 39 -12.73 17.59 -5.29
C ALA A 39 -11.87 18.33 -6.31
N ASP A 40 -12.28 19.54 -6.64
CA ASP A 40 -11.55 20.45 -7.54
C ASP A 40 -10.58 21.36 -6.76
N GLY A 41 -9.61 21.90 -7.48
CA GLY A 41 -8.71 22.95 -7.00
C GLY A 41 -7.23 22.57 -7.06
N THR A 42 -6.41 23.36 -6.38
CA THR A 42 -4.95 23.18 -6.30
C THR A 42 -4.58 23.07 -4.83
N GLY A 43 -3.82 22.05 -4.44
CA GLY A 43 -3.51 21.82 -3.05
C GLY A 43 -2.72 20.56 -2.77
N VAL A 44 -2.74 20.15 -1.50
CA VAL A 44 -2.07 18.93 -1.01
C VAL A 44 -2.99 18.20 -0.05
N ILE A 45 -3.29 16.93 -0.33
CA ILE A 45 -3.85 16.03 0.68
C ILE A 45 -2.77 15.77 1.72
N THR A 46 -3.10 16.05 2.98
CA THR A 46 -2.19 15.93 4.13
C THR A 46 -2.57 14.78 5.06
N GLN A 47 -3.84 14.37 5.03
CA GLN A 47 -4.32 13.20 5.75
C GLN A 47 -5.44 12.52 4.97
N PHE A 48 -5.24 11.26 4.67
CA PHE A 48 -6.24 10.34 4.16
C PHE A 48 -6.53 9.32 5.26
N TRP A 49 -7.80 9.13 5.60
CA TRP A 49 -8.25 8.11 6.54
C TRP A 49 -9.45 7.37 5.97
N MET A 50 -9.49 6.06 6.17
CA MET A 50 -10.67 5.26 5.87
C MET A 50 -10.83 4.09 6.85
N THR A 51 -12.05 3.57 6.96
CA THR A 51 -12.32 2.26 7.55
C THR A 51 -13.51 1.62 6.84
N PHE A 52 -13.58 0.30 6.92
CA PHE A 52 -14.61 -0.51 6.30
C PHE A 52 -14.75 -1.83 7.06
N PRO A 53 -15.97 -2.36 7.23
CA PRO A 53 -16.19 -3.67 7.82
C PRO A 53 -16.03 -4.78 6.77
N GLY A 54 -16.24 -6.02 7.18
CA GLY A 54 -16.22 -7.20 6.31
C GLY A 54 -15.05 -8.12 6.59
N TRP A 55 -13.87 -7.58 6.91
CA TRP A 55 -12.78 -8.36 7.52
C TRP A 55 -13.00 -8.56 9.03
N PHE A 56 -13.88 -7.74 9.62
CA PHE A 56 -14.47 -7.84 10.95
C PHE A 56 -16.00 -7.65 10.84
N TRP A 57 -16.73 -7.83 11.95
CA TRP A 57 -18.18 -7.67 12.00
C TRP A 57 -18.66 -6.34 11.42
N GLN A 58 -19.64 -6.44 10.52
CA GLN A 58 -20.34 -5.27 10.02
C GLN A 58 -21.27 -4.72 11.11
N HIS A 59 -21.07 -3.45 11.48
CA HIS A 59 -21.88 -2.73 12.46
C HIS A 59 -22.04 -3.48 13.80
N TRP A 60 -20.98 -4.17 14.24
CA TRP A 60 -20.97 -4.99 15.47
C TRP A 60 -22.02 -6.11 15.48
N ASN A 61 -22.51 -6.53 14.31
CA ASN A 61 -23.39 -7.68 14.18
C ASN A 61 -22.57 -8.97 14.13
N PRO A 62 -22.58 -9.80 15.18
CA PRO A 62 -21.77 -11.02 15.23
C PRO A 62 -22.23 -12.10 14.23
N SER A 63 -23.44 -11.95 13.69
CA SER A 63 -24.01 -12.87 12.69
C SER A 63 -23.78 -12.40 11.26
N ALA A 64 -23.15 -11.24 11.05
CA ALA A 64 -22.82 -10.76 9.70
C ALA A 64 -21.74 -11.65 9.08
N ALA A 65 -21.84 -11.87 7.76
CA ALA A 65 -20.80 -12.56 7.02
C ALA A 65 -19.47 -11.78 7.09
N ILE A 66 -18.39 -12.50 7.36
CA ILE A 66 -17.02 -11.98 7.33
C ILE A 66 -16.28 -12.63 6.18
N SER A 67 -15.51 -11.84 5.46
CA SER A 67 -14.58 -12.26 4.43
C SER A 67 -13.28 -11.48 4.59
N GLN A 68 -12.26 -12.07 5.23
CA GLN A 68 -10.96 -11.43 5.41
C GLN A 68 -10.28 -11.07 4.08
N SER A 69 -10.65 -11.75 2.98
CA SER A 69 -10.18 -11.40 1.63
C SER A 69 -10.54 -9.99 1.20
N ILE A 70 -11.54 -9.32 1.82
CA ILE A 70 -11.89 -7.93 1.52
C ILE A 70 -10.69 -6.97 1.66
N LEU A 71 -9.70 -7.29 2.50
CA LEU A 71 -8.45 -6.54 2.60
C LEU A 71 -7.65 -6.55 1.28
N LYS A 72 -7.75 -7.62 0.50
CA LYS A 72 -7.12 -7.77 -0.81
C LYS A 72 -8.03 -7.52 -2.00
N THR A 73 -9.34 -7.65 -1.82
CA THR A 73 -10.31 -7.55 -2.91
C THR A 73 -11.04 -6.21 -2.95
N LEU A 74 -10.92 -5.37 -1.91
CA LEU A 74 -11.29 -3.95 -1.99
C LEU A 74 -10.12 -3.15 -2.59
N ILE A 75 -10.28 -2.67 -3.82
CA ILE A 75 -9.23 -1.97 -4.56
C ILE A 75 -9.41 -0.47 -4.41
N LEU A 76 -8.39 0.23 -3.88
CA LEU A 76 -8.30 1.68 -3.80
C LEU A 76 -7.75 2.26 -5.10
N ARG A 77 -8.40 3.31 -5.61
CA ARG A 77 -7.91 4.10 -6.74
C ARG A 77 -7.91 5.58 -6.42
N ILE A 78 -6.81 6.27 -6.74
CA ILE A 78 -6.74 7.73 -6.66
C ILE A 78 -6.23 8.30 -7.99
N TYR A 79 -6.97 9.28 -8.50
CA TYR A 79 -6.72 9.98 -9.76
C TYR A 79 -6.34 11.42 -9.46
N TRP A 80 -5.41 11.96 -10.23
CA TRP A 80 -4.95 13.34 -10.08
C TRP A 80 -5.29 14.14 -11.34
N ASP A 81 -5.78 15.35 -11.17
CA ASP A 81 -5.89 16.37 -12.22
C ASP A 81 -6.63 15.95 -13.50
N GLY A 82 -7.62 15.08 -13.35
CA GLY A 82 -8.43 14.55 -14.46
C GLY A 82 -7.73 13.47 -15.28
N SER A 83 -6.66 12.85 -14.76
CA SER A 83 -6.00 11.71 -15.39
C SER A 83 -6.99 10.58 -15.67
N GLU A 84 -6.88 9.93 -16.83
CA GLU A 84 -7.74 8.79 -17.17
C GLU A 84 -7.40 7.56 -16.33
N LYS A 85 -6.10 7.35 -16.05
CA LYS A 85 -5.61 6.22 -15.24
C LYS A 85 -5.24 6.66 -13.82
N PRO A 86 -5.56 5.84 -12.81
CA PRO A 86 -5.24 6.13 -11.42
C PRO A 86 -3.73 6.03 -11.17
N ALA A 87 -3.17 7.03 -10.49
CA ALA A 87 -1.78 7.05 -10.04
C ALA A 87 -1.55 6.15 -8.81
N VAL A 88 -2.58 6.02 -7.97
CA VAL A 88 -2.61 5.07 -6.86
C VAL A 88 -3.58 3.97 -7.24
N CYS A 89 -3.12 2.73 -7.31
CA CYS A 89 -3.98 1.58 -7.59
C CYS A 89 -3.45 0.33 -6.87
N ALA A 90 -4.14 -0.06 -5.80
CA ALA A 90 -3.75 -1.20 -4.96
C ALA A 90 -4.91 -1.71 -4.12
N PRO A 91 -4.89 -2.98 -3.68
CA PRO A 91 -5.74 -3.43 -2.59
C PRO A 91 -5.54 -2.57 -1.33
N VAL A 92 -6.63 -2.27 -0.63
CA VAL A 92 -6.60 -1.40 0.56
C VAL A 92 -5.68 -1.98 1.63
N GLY A 93 -5.76 -3.28 1.91
CA GLY A 93 -4.89 -3.97 2.86
C GLY A 93 -3.42 -3.81 2.50
N ASP A 94 -3.02 -4.11 1.27
CA ASP A 94 -1.63 -3.97 0.81
C ASP A 94 -1.11 -2.52 0.86
N PHE A 95 -1.92 -1.55 0.46
CA PHE A 95 -1.56 -0.12 0.53
C PHE A 95 -1.26 0.33 1.96
N PHE A 96 -1.99 -0.20 2.95
CA PHE A 96 -1.80 0.10 4.37
C PHE A 96 -0.96 -0.93 5.13
N GLY A 97 -0.20 -1.79 4.45
CA GLY A 97 0.74 -2.74 5.08
C GLY A 97 0.09 -3.93 5.79
N ASN A 98 -1.08 -4.36 5.36
CA ASN A 98 -1.83 -5.54 5.82
C ASN A 98 -2.10 -6.49 4.64
N GLY A 99 -1.04 -6.87 3.90
CA GLY A 99 -1.16 -7.59 2.64
C GLY A 99 -1.42 -9.09 2.75
N LEU A 100 -1.54 -9.68 3.93
CA LEU A 100 -1.80 -11.13 4.08
C LEU A 100 -3.26 -11.48 4.42
N CYS A 101 -4.21 -10.56 4.17
CA CYS A 101 -5.60 -10.68 4.63
C CYS A 101 -5.70 -10.87 6.16
N GLU A 102 -4.70 -10.41 6.90
CA GLU A 102 -4.61 -10.48 8.34
C GLU A 102 -4.36 -9.07 8.87
N VAL A 103 -5.16 -8.67 9.84
CA VAL A 103 -5.14 -7.33 10.43
C VAL A 103 -4.11 -7.29 11.54
N ALA A 104 -3.16 -6.37 11.44
CA ALA A 104 -2.20 -6.05 12.47
C ALA A 104 -2.16 -4.53 12.68
N SER A 105 -2.39 -4.10 13.93
CA SER A 105 -2.31 -2.68 14.26
C SER A 105 -0.86 -2.22 14.29
N PHE A 106 -0.52 -1.23 13.46
CA PHE A 106 0.77 -0.56 13.44
C PHE A 106 0.62 0.87 12.91
N ALA A 107 1.56 1.75 13.24
CA ALA A 107 1.56 3.14 12.80
C ALA A 107 2.98 3.66 12.52
N ASN A 108 3.33 3.87 11.26
CA ASN A 108 4.55 4.57 10.92
C ASN A 108 4.26 6.07 10.69
N HIS A 109 5.27 6.86 10.32
CA HIS A 109 5.11 8.31 10.16
C HIS A 109 4.13 8.68 9.02
N TYR A 110 4.08 7.86 7.97
CA TYR A 110 3.37 8.11 6.73
C TYR A 110 2.10 7.29 6.56
N PHE A 111 2.01 6.09 7.09
CA PHE A 111 0.82 5.25 6.95
C PHE A 111 0.73 4.19 8.04
N GLY A 112 -0.43 3.54 8.11
CA GLY A 112 -0.63 2.37 8.95
C GLY A 112 -2.10 2.08 9.14
N MET A 113 -2.36 1.26 10.15
CA MET A 113 -3.71 0.93 10.60
C MET A 113 -3.71 0.87 12.13
N SER A 114 -4.54 1.71 12.76
CA SER A 114 -4.72 1.73 14.21
C SER A 114 -6.14 1.30 14.55
N SER A 115 -6.31 0.12 15.13
CA SER A 115 -7.62 -0.41 15.56
C SER A 115 -8.68 -0.40 14.44
N GLY A 116 -8.29 -0.82 13.23
CA GLY A 116 -9.17 -0.87 12.05
C GLY A 116 -9.35 0.47 11.31
N GLY A 117 -8.76 1.57 11.81
CA GLY A 117 -8.65 2.83 11.10
C GLY A 117 -7.40 2.87 10.24
N PHE A 118 -7.55 2.82 8.92
CA PHE A 118 -6.47 2.92 7.95
C PHE A 118 -6.14 4.38 7.67
N PHE A 119 -4.87 4.76 7.69
CA PHE A 119 -4.47 6.15 7.47
C PHE A 119 -3.23 6.26 6.59
N CYS A 120 -3.17 7.34 5.80
CA CYS A 120 -2.03 7.75 5.01
C CYS A 120 -1.82 9.26 5.15
N LYS A 121 -0.57 9.67 5.28
CA LYS A 121 -0.06 11.01 5.51
C LYS A 121 1.08 11.34 4.54
N PHE A 122 1.33 10.48 3.54
CA PHE A 122 2.12 10.91 2.38
C PHE A 122 1.49 12.19 1.82
N PRO A 123 2.26 13.27 1.61
CA PRO A 123 1.75 14.45 0.94
C PRO A 123 1.27 14.06 -0.46
N MET A 124 0.04 14.41 -0.84
CA MET A 124 -0.48 14.12 -2.19
C MET A 124 -0.85 15.43 -2.88
N PRO A 125 0.11 16.09 -3.54
CA PRO A 125 -0.14 17.31 -4.30
C PRO A 125 -1.03 17.07 -5.52
N PHE A 126 -1.92 18.03 -5.80
CA PHE A 126 -2.79 18.05 -6.98
C PHE A 126 -2.97 19.50 -7.47
N ARG A 127 -3.19 19.71 -8.77
CA ARG A 127 -3.24 21.05 -9.38
C ARG A 127 -4.60 21.45 -9.93
N LYS A 128 -5.42 20.49 -10.33
CA LYS A 128 -6.80 20.71 -10.83
C LYS A 128 -7.85 20.02 -9.96
N GLY A 129 -7.48 18.93 -9.31
CA GLY A 129 -8.37 18.20 -8.41
C GLY A 129 -7.92 16.77 -8.19
N PHE A 130 -8.70 16.02 -7.41
CA PHE A 130 -8.50 14.59 -7.21
C PHE A 130 -9.82 13.84 -7.13
N ARG A 131 -9.76 12.56 -7.46
CA ARG A 131 -10.90 11.64 -7.37
C ARG A 131 -10.47 10.35 -6.70
N ILE A 132 -11.26 9.87 -5.76
CA ILE A 132 -11.01 8.62 -5.02
C ILE A 132 -12.14 7.65 -5.29
N GLU A 133 -11.77 6.47 -5.78
CA GLU A 133 -12.71 5.37 -6.04
C GLU A 133 -12.29 4.14 -5.25
N VAL A 134 -13.28 3.28 -4.99
CA VAL A 134 -13.04 1.90 -4.56
C VAL A 134 -13.77 0.93 -5.48
N GLU A 135 -13.27 -0.28 -5.57
CA GLU A 135 -13.93 -1.38 -6.27
C GLU A 135 -13.93 -2.61 -5.38
N ASN A 136 -15.11 -3.17 -5.11
CA ASN A 136 -15.25 -4.36 -4.29
C ASN A 136 -15.26 -5.60 -5.18
N LEU A 137 -14.15 -6.34 -5.21
CA LEU A 137 -14.00 -7.60 -5.93
C LEU A 137 -14.25 -8.84 -5.04
N ASP A 138 -14.69 -8.65 -3.79
CA ASP A 138 -15.00 -9.77 -2.91
C ASP A 138 -16.19 -10.56 -3.45
N ALA A 139 -16.10 -11.89 -3.44
CA ALA A 139 -17.14 -12.75 -3.99
C ALA A 139 -18.33 -12.91 -3.03
N ALA A 140 -18.11 -12.74 -1.72
CA ALA A 140 -19.04 -13.16 -0.69
C ALA A 140 -19.82 -12.00 -0.08
N ILE A 141 -19.21 -10.83 0.10
CA ILE A 141 -19.77 -9.75 0.92
C ILE A 141 -19.85 -8.39 0.21
N ASP A 142 -20.90 -7.64 0.55
CA ASP A 142 -20.95 -6.21 0.35
C ASP A 142 -20.21 -5.51 1.51
N THR A 143 -19.84 -4.24 1.37
CA THR A 143 -19.20 -3.47 2.46
C THR A 143 -19.70 -2.03 2.51
N ASP A 144 -19.30 -1.31 3.54
CA ASP A 144 -19.58 0.10 3.77
C ASP A 144 -18.27 0.86 3.97
N ILE A 145 -18.09 2.00 3.30
CA ILE A 145 -16.88 2.80 3.45
C ILE A 145 -17.15 4.03 4.30
N PHE A 146 -16.32 4.22 5.32
CA PHE A 146 -16.13 5.47 6.04
C PHE A 146 -14.82 6.10 5.55
N MET A 147 -14.83 7.37 5.18
CA MET A 147 -13.62 8.04 4.69
C MET A 147 -13.58 9.52 5.09
N ASN A 148 -12.38 10.01 5.41
CA ASN A 148 -12.09 11.41 5.69
C ASN A 148 -10.77 11.80 5.05
N VAL A 149 -10.78 12.86 4.25
CA VAL A 149 -9.62 13.38 3.51
C VAL A 149 -9.46 14.85 3.88
N LEU A 150 -8.37 15.17 4.56
CA LEU A 150 -7.98 16.54 4.91
C LEU A 150 -6.96 17.04 3.89
N TYR A 151 -7.24 18.19 3.30
CA TYR A 151 -6.36 18.81 2.30
C TYR A 151 -6.26 20.32 2.51
N GLN A 152 -5.11 20.85 2.11
CA GLN A 152 -4.82 22.28 2.15
C GLN A 152 -4.87 22.82 0.73
N GLU A 153 -5.73 23.79 0.46
CA GLU A 153 -5.71 24.53 -0.79
C GLU A 153 -4.50 25.47 -0.81
N ASP A 154 -3.73 25.39 -1.88
CA ASP A 154 -2.52 26.17 -2.09
C ASP A 154 -2.43 26.55 -3.57
N LYS A 155 -2.83 27.78 -3.90
CA LYS A 155 -2.76 28.30 -5.27
C LYS A 155 -1.33 28.58 -5.74
N GLN A 156 -0.36 28.59 -4.82
CA GLN A 156 1.06 28.82 -5.10
C GLN A 156 1.86 27.53 -4.97
N LEU A 157 1.20 26.37 -5.09
CA LEU A 157 1.82 25.06 -5.04
C LEU A 157 3.01 24.99 -6.00
N SER A 158 4.20 24.72 -5.45
CA SER A 158 5.44 24.64 -6.25
C SER A 158 5.28 23.65 -7.41
N PRO A 159 5.72 24.03 -8.64
CA PRO A 159 5.67 23.12 -9.79
C PRO A 159 6.55 21.88 -9.60
N GLU A 160 7.53 21.91 -8.68
CA GLU A 160 8.44 20.80 -8.37
C GLU A 160 7.79 19.71 -7.50
N LYS A 161 6.63 19.99 -6.88
CA LYS A 161 5.90 18.97 -6.11
C LYS A 161 5.33 17.91 -7.05
N GLY A 162 5.85 16.69 -6.94
CA GLY A 162 5.38 15.54 -7.70
C GLY A 162 4.02 15.03 -7.21
N TYR A 163 3.39 14.18 -8.01
CA TYR A 163 2.17 13.46 -7.66
C TYR A 163 2.55 12.16 -6.96
N LEU A 164 1.81 11.77 -5.92
CA LEU A 164 2.00 10.46 -5.31
C LEU A 164 1.49 9.37 -6.24
N HIS A 165 2.31 8.37 -6.48
CA HIS A 165 1.94 7.13 -7.15
C HIS A 165 2.12 5.97 -6.19
N ALA A 166 1.22 4.99 -6.29
CA ALA A 166 1.32 3.74 -5.56
C ALA A 166 0.95 2.59 -6.48
N ARG A 167 1.89 1.66 -6.68
CA ARG A 167 1.75 0.58 -7.64
C ARG A 167 1.78 -0.76 -6.95
N PHE A 168 0.70 -1.51 -7.11
CA PHE A 168 0.63 -2.89 -6.67
C PHE A 168 1.37 -3.85 -7.61
N SER A 169 2.10 -4.81 -7.03
CA SER A 169 2.71 -5.94 -7.73
C SER A 169 2.51 -7.19 -6.90
N THR A 170 2.19 -8.31 -7.55
CA THR A 170 2.03 -9.61 -6.90
C THR A 170 2.58 -10.71 -7.80
N GLY A 171 2.92 -11.84 -7.19
CA GLY A 171 3.36 -13.01 -7.93
C GLY A 171 3.41 -14.25 -7.07
N LYS A 172 3.52 -15.39 -7.74
CA LYS A 172 3.43 -16.74 -7.18
C LYS A 172 4.50 -17.64 -7.76
N ASP A 173 4.81 -18.70 -7.02
CA ASP A 173 5.75 -19.73 -7.44
C ASP A 173 7.13 -19.15 -7.79
N LEU A 174 7.52 -18.06 -7.12
CA LEU A 174 8.77 -17.36 -7.36
C LEU A 174 9.90 -18.06 -6.63
N GLN A 175 11.06 -18.12 -7.27
CA GLN A 175 12.26 -18.71 -6.69
C GLN A 175 13.44 -17.75 -6.73
N GLU A 176 13.74 -17.11 -7.86
CA GLU A 176 14.97 -16.33 -7.99
C GLU A 176 14.76 -14.81 -8.02
N HIS A 177 13.68 -14.34 -8.62
CA HIS A 177 13.52 -12.92 -8.96
C HIS A 177 12.15 -12.40 -8.54
N LEU A 178 12.15 -11.41 -7.65
CA LEU A 178 10.95 -10.73 -7.14
C LEU A 178 10.93 -9.30 -7.67
N PRO A 179 10.14 -8.99 -8.72
CA PRO A 179 10.02 -7.63 -9.24
C PRO A 179 9.08 -6.79 -8.38
N LEU A 180 9.60 -5.75 -7.74
CA LEU A 180 8.80 -4.80 -6.96
C LEU A 180 8.23 -3.68 -7.82
N CYS A 181 9.09 -3.02 -8.60
CA CYS A 181 8.72 -1.79 -9.28
C CYS A 181 9.52 -1.61 -10.56
N GLN A 182 8.84 -1.17 -11.62
CA GLN A 182 9.48 -0.65 -12.82
C GLN A 182 8.66 0.52 -13.33
N VAL A 183 9.30 1.66 -13.55
CA VAL A 183 8.65 2.93 -13.91
C VAL A 183 9.45 3.63 -15.01
N GLN A 184 8.76 4.33 -15.90
CA GLN A 184 9.33 5.26 -16.87
C GLN A 184 8.86 6.68 -16.56
N GLY A 185 9.73 7.66 -16.79
CA GLY A 185 9.51 9.07 -16.47
C GLY A 185 10.49 9.59 -15.43
N SER A 186 10.20 10.76 -14.88
CA SER A 186 11.04 11.44 -13.88
C SER A 186 10.36 11.45 -12.53
N GLY A 187 11.12 11.18 -11.48
CA GLY A 187 10.56 11.04 -10.15
C GLY A 187 11.56 10.59 -9.10
N HIS A 188 11.04 10.13 -7.98
CA HIS A 188 11.83 9.44 -6.96
C HIS A 188 11.01 8.40 -6.22
N TYR A 189 11.64 7.26 -5.94
CA TYR A 189 11.07 6.16 -5.18
C TYR A 189 11.18 6.44 -3.68
N VAL A 190 10.07 6.28 -2.95
CA VAL A 190 9.98 6.62 -1.52
C VAL A 190 9.67 5.43 -0.62
N GLY A 191 9.60 4.21 -1.16
CA GLY A 191 9.52 2.99 -0.35
C GLY A 191 8.45 2.01 -0.79
N CYS A 192 8.17 1.04 0.07
CA CYS A 192 7.19 0.00 -0.19
C CYS A 192 6.62 -0.63 1.08
N THR A 193 5.45 -1.27 0.90
CA THR A 193 5.05 -2.42 1.70
C THR A 193 5.38 -3.69 0.93
N LEU A 194 5.77 -4.75 1.65
CA LEU A 194 6.03 -6.06 1.08
C LEU A 194 5.47 -7.14 2.01
N SER A 195 4.62 -7.99 1.47
CA SER A 195 4.09 -9.18 2.13
C SER A 195 4.63 -10.41 1.41
N LEU A 196 5.17 -11.36 2.16
CA LEU A 196 5.74 -12.61 1.67
C LEU A 196 5.10 -13.79 2.38
N GLN A 197 4.89 -14.87 1.63
CA GLN A 197 4.50 -16.17 2.17
C GLN A 197 5.20 -17.30 1.41
N GLY A 198 6.04 -18.09 2.07
CA GLY A 198 6.70 -19.25 1.46
C GLY A 198 5.74 -20.42 1.26
N GLN A 199 5.91 -21.29 0.26
CA GLN A 199 5.07 -22.50 0.15
C GLN A 199 5.34 -23.47 1.29
N ARG A 200 6.63 -23.68 1.58
CA ARG A 200 7.09 -24.53 2.66
C ARG A 200 6.94 -23.82 4.00
N LEU A 201 6.31 -24.49 4.96
CA LEU A 201 6.17 -24.01 6.33
C LEU A 201 7.52 -23.97 7.05
N ASN A 202 7.64 -23.09 8.06
CA ASN A 202 8.84 -22.97 8.90
C ASN A 202 10.14 -22.69 8.11
N GLU A 203 10.02 -21.92 7.03
CA GLU A 203 11.14 -21.58 6.15
C GLU A 203 10.99 -20.11 5.71
N LEU A 204 12.09 -19.35 5.80
CA LEU A 204 12.13 -17.93 5.47
C LEU A 204 13.31 -17.61 4.54
N SER A 205 13.76 -18.57 3.72
CA SER A 205 14.96 -18.38 2.89
C SER A 205 14.76 -17.29 1.84
N PHE A 206 13.50 -16.97 1.49
CA PHE A 206 13.14 -15.84 0.65
C PHE A 206 13.64 -14.49 1.19
N LEU A 207 14.00 -14.40 2.48
CA LEU A 207 14.61 -13.21 3.06
C LEU A 207 16.06 -13.00 2.59
N GLU A 208 16.73 -13.99 2.02
CA GLU A 208 18.15 -13.89 1.63
C GLU A 208 18.38 -13.22 0.26
N ALA A 209 17.33 -12.68 -0.36
CA ALA A 209 17.45 -12.04 -1.68
C ALA A 209 17.90 -10.57 -1.53
N PRO A 210 19.13 -10.18 -1.92
CA PRO A 210 19.52 -8.77 -1.94
C PRO A 210 18.71 -7.94 -2.94
N GLU A 211 18.54 -6.65 -2.66
CA GLU A 211 17.95 -5.70 -3.60
C GLU A 211 18.90 -5.40 -4.75
N TYR A 212 18.30 -5.21 -5.94
CA TYR A 212 18.95 -4.75 -7.15
C TYR A 212 18.13 -3.58 -7.69
N VAL A 213 18.75 -2.38 -7.69
CA VAL A 213 18.11 -1.16 -8.19
C VAL A 213 18.89 -0.62 -9.39
N SER A 214 18.21 -0.53 -10.52
CA SER A 214 18.69 0.06 -11.78
C SER A 214 18.04 1.41 -11.99
N VAL A 215 18.84 2.42 -12.33
CA VAL A 215 18.39 3.81 -12.47
C VAL A 215 18.94 4.38 -13.77
N ASP A 216 18.04 4.91 -14.61
CA ASP A 216 18.36 5.63 -15.84
C ASP A 216 19.31 4.85 -16.78
N GLU A 217 20.55 5.32 -16.95
CA GLU A 217 21.57 4.71 -17.82
C GLU A 217 22.15 3.43 -17.21
N ASP A 218 22.12 3.27 -15.88
CA ASP A 218 22.60 2.08 -15.15
C ASP A 218 21.55 0.96 -15.18
N TRP A 219 21.24 0.51 -16.40
CA TRP A 219 20.16 -0.42 -16.66
C TRP A 219 20.61 -1.88 -16.76
N ASP A 220 21.80 -2.10 -17.31
CA ASP A 220 22.38 -3.44 -17.48
C ASP A 220 23.16 -3.89 -16.23
N LYS A 221 23.58 -2.94 -15.39
CA LYS A 221 24.22 -3.18 -14.10
C LYS A 221 23.49 -2.36 -13.03
N PRO A 222 23.03 -2.98 -11.92
CA PRO A 222 22.36 -2.24 -10.85
C PRO A 222 23.30 -1.16 -10.27
N ARG A 223 22.76 0.03 -10.03
CA ARG A 223 23.45 1.12 -9.33
C ARG A 223 23.52 0.86 -7.83
N ILE A 224 22.50 0.22 -7.27
CA ILE A 224 22.40 -0.14 -5.85
C ILE A 224 22.21 -1.64 -5.74
N THR A 225 23.02 -2.26 -4.89
CA THR A 225 22.92 -3.67 -4.52
C THR A 225 23.06 -3.80 -3.01
N GLY A 226 22.16 -4.53 -2.35
CA GLY A 226 22.28 -4.83 -0.92
C GLY A 226 22.80 -6.23 -0.64
N THR A 227 22.47 -6.73 0.54
CA THR A 227 23.02 -7.98 1.10
C THR A 227 21.97 -9.04 1.40
N GLY A 228 20.73 -8.64 1.65
CA GLY A 228 19.60 -9.50 1.96
C GLY A 228 18.31 -8.71 1.93
N LEU A 229 17.19 -9.39 1.77
CA LEU A 229 15.87 -8.76 1.71
C LEU A 229 15.55 -8.17 3.08
N GLU A 230 15.79 -8.90 4.17
CA GLU A 230 15.57 -8.35 5.52
C GLU A 230 16.49 -7.16 5.81
N ASP A 231 17.70 -7.18 5.27
CA ASP A 231 18.68 -6.11 5.44
C ASP A 231 18.20 -4.81 4.77
N TYR A 232 17.57 -4.90 3.58
CA TYR A 232 16.91 -3.74 2.97
C TYR A 232 15.83 -3.15 3.88
N PHE A 233 15.11 -3.95 4.68
CA PHE A 233 14.14 -3.45 5.65
C PHE A 233 14.77 -3.07 7.01
N LEU A 234 16.10 -2.91 7.05
CA LEU A 234 16.90 -2.59 8.23
C LEU A 234 16.76 -3.62 9.37
N GLY A 235 16.49 -4.85 8.98
CA GLY A 235 16.52 -6.00 9.85
C GLY A 235 17.90 -6.65 9.92
N GLY A 236 17.86 -7.92 10.30
CA GLY A 236 19.01 -8.82 10.29
C GLY A 236 18.60 -10.14 10.93
N TRP A 237 19.31 -11.22 10.57
CA TRP A 237 19.07 -12.55 11.12
C TRP A 237 17.60 -12.96 11.03
N TYR A 238 16.96 -12.76 9.87
CA TYR A 238 15.56 -13.11 9.64
C TYR A 238 14.58 -12.50 10.66
N PHE A 239 14.88 -11.30 11.18
CA PHE A 239 14.08 -10.65 12.22
C PHE A 239 13.86 -11.57 13.43
N ARG A 240 14.94 -12.12 13.99
CA ARG A 240 14.91 -13.15 15.05
C ARG A 240 13.96 -12.81 16.21
N GLU A 241 13.96 -11.56 16.66
CA GLU A 241 13.15 -11.08 17.79
C GLU A 241 11.67 -10.81 17.42
N GLY A 242 11.29 -11.00 16.16
CA GLY A 242 9.90 -10.88 15.71
C GLY A 242 9.51 -9.49 15.22
N PRO A 243 8.20 -9.17 15.23
CA PRO A 243 7.66 -7.89 14.78
C PRO A 243 8.23 -6.70 15.56
N PHE A 244 8.41 -5.58 14.86
CA PHE A 244 8.79 -4.30 15.44
C PHE A 244 8.30 -3.15 14.55
N GLN A 245 8.19 -1.95 15.12
CA GLN A 245 7.64 -0.79 14.45
C GLN A 245 8.54 0.43 14.66
N GLY A 246 9.21 0.87 13.59
CA GLY A 246 9.93 2.13 13.53
C GLY A 246 9.14 3.19 12.74
N PRO A 247 9.57 4.46 12.79
CA PRO A 247 8.90 5.55 12.08
C PRO A 247 8.94 5.39 10.55
N PHE A 248 9.98 4.73 10.02
CA PHE A 248 10.22 4.60 8.58
C PHE A 248 10.50 3.17 8.12
N HIS A 249 10.60 2.20 9.01
CA HIS A 249 10.74 0.79 8.66
C HIS A 249 10.18 -0.09 9.78
N GLY A 250 9.81 -1.32 9.46
CA GLY A 250 9.31 -2.26 10.46
C GLY A 250 8.81 -3.57 9.87
N VAL A 251 8.53 -4.49 10.77
CA VAL A 251 7.92 -5.79 10.50
C VAL A 251 6.59 -5.82 11.23
N VAL A 252 5.51 -5.73 10.45
CA VAL A 252 4.13 -5.69 10.92
C VAL A 252 3.70 -7.07 11.41
N LEU A 253 4.06 -8.10 10.65
CA LEU A 253 3.73 -9.49 10.97
C LEU A 253 4.94 -10.36 10.65
N LYS A 254 5.25 -11.28 11.56
CA LYS A 254 6.15 -12.39 11.31
C LYS A 254 5.58 -13.65 11.93
N ASP A 255 5.31 -14.63 11.08
CA ASP A 255 4.82 -15.94 11.47
C ASP A 255 5.68 -17.00 10.80
N THR A 256 6.72 -17.45 11.49
CA THR A 256 7.67 -18.42 10.96
C THR A 256 6.98 -19.75 10.65
N LEU A 257 6.02 -20.20 11.48
CA LEU A 257 5.30 -21.45 11.24
C LEU A 257 4.55 -21.41 9.90
N ARG A 258 3.90 -20.28 9.58
CA ARG A 258 3.24 -20.05 8.29
C ARG A 258 4.16 -19.49 7.21
N ALA A 259 5.47 -19.38 7.45
CA ALA A 259 6.44 -18.79 6.52
C ALA A 259 5.99 -17.41 5.99
N SER A 260 5.39 -16.58 6.86
CA SER A 260 4.77 -15.31 6.50
C SER A 260 5.52 -14.13 7.11
N VAL A 261 5.78 -13.09 6.31
CA VAL A 261 6.36 -11.82 6.77
C VAL A 261 5.66 -10.65 6.08
N VAL A 262 5.28 -9.63 6.84
CA VAL A 262 4.80 -8.34 6.33
C VAL A 262 5.69 -7.23 6.85
N MET A 263 6.20 -6.42 5.95
CA MET A 263 7.19 -5.39 6.26
C MET A 263 6.94 -4.12 5.45
N TYR A 264 7.52 -3.03 5.94
CA TYR A 264 7.51 -1.74 5.25
C TYR A 264 8.85 -1.04 5.39
N ARG A 265 9.18 -0.23 4.39
CA ARG A 265 10.25 0.77 4.45
C ARG A 265 9.81 2.02 3.70
N VAL A 266 10.09 3.17 4.28
CA VAL A 266 9.89 4.51 3.70
C VAL A 266 11.24 5.20 3.64
N HIS A 267 11.60 5.68 2.44
CA HIS A 267 12.80 6.46 2.21
C HIS A 267 12.50 7.95 2.39
N GLU A 268 12.48 8.44 3.63
CA GLU A 268 12.24 9.85 3.92
C GLU A 268 13.45 10.73 3.56
N ALA A 269 14.63 10.35 4.05
CA ALA A 269 15.87 11.11 3.85
C ALA A 269 16.73 10.57 2.70
N ASP A 270 16.40 9.39 2.18
CA ASP A 270 17.21 8.59 1.26
C ASP A 270 16.42 8.13 0.02
N ALA A 271 15.47 8.95 -0.45
CA ALA A 271 14.69 8.65 -1.65
C ALA A 271 15.57 8.39 -2.88
N ILE A 272 15.20 7.41 -3.70
CA ILE A 272 15.98 7.00 -4.87
C ILE A 272 15.48 7.76 -6.10
N HIS A 273 16.28 8.71 -6.58
CA HIS A 273 15.92 9.63 -7.65
C HIS A 273 16.21 9.04 -9.03
N PHE A 274 15.35 9.34 -10.01
CA PHE A 274 15.51 8.92 -11.41
C PHE A 274 14.93 9.96 -12.37
N ARG A 275 15.51 10.08 -13.57
CA ARG A 275 15.11 11.07 -14.58
C ARG A 275 14.31 10.49 -15.74
N HIS A 276 14.56 9.22 -16.05
CA HIS A 276 14.04 8.57 -17.25
C HIS A 276 13.40 7.22 -16.93
N ARG A 277 14.01 6.41 -16.05
CA ARG A 277 13.49 5.09 -15.70
C ARG A 277 14.08 4.55 -14.41
N PHE A 278 13.30 3.70 -13.76
CA PHE A 278 13.63 3.05 -12.49
C PHE A 278 13.20 1.58 -12.55
N ARG A 279 14.01 0.67 -11.99
CA ARG A 279 13.64 -0.72 -11.73
C ARG A 279 14.21 -1.16 -10.38
N PHE A 280 13.38 -1.85 -9.61
CA PHE A 280 13.73 -2.48 -8.35
C PHE A 280 13.20 -3.91 -8.35
N ALA A 281 14.11 -4.87 -8.16
CA ALA A 281 13.79 -6.24 -7.79
C ALA A 281 14.64 -6.72 -6.60
N PHE A 282 14.19 -7.77 -5.92
CA PHE A 282 15.05 -8.63 -5.11
C PHE A 282 15.46 -9.84 -5.94
N VAL A 283 16.75 -10.19 -5.92
CA VAL A 283 17.29 -11.27 -6.74
C VAL A 283 18.14 -12.19 -5.87
N HIS A 284 17.72 -13.44 -5.73
CA HIS A 284 18.47 -14.41 -4.95
C HIS A 284 19.84 -14.71 -5.58
N PRO A 285 20.89 -14.89 -4.75
CA PRO A 285 22.23 -15.24 -5.23
C PRO A 285 22.37 -16.73 -5.52
N TRP A 286 21.38 -17.55 -5.15
CA TRP A 286 21.41 -19.00 -5.29
C TRP A 286 20.52 -19.46 -6.44
N GLY A 287 20.87 -20.60 -7.06
CA GLY A 287 20.02 -21.21 -8.08
C GLY A 287 18.71 -21.77 -7.51
N LYS A 288 17.70 -21.90 -8.38
CA LYS A 288 16.32 -22.37 -8.07
C LYS A 288 16.23 -23.55 -7.11
N ASP A 289 17.14 -24.51 -7.18
CA ASP A 289 17.11 -25.73 -6.37
C ASP A 289 17.30 -25.48 -4.87
N ARG A 290 17.77 -24.29 -4.47
CA ARG A 290 18.00 -23.92 -3.07
C ARG A 290 16.90 -23.04 -2.49
N ILE A 291 15.94 -22.60 -3.29
CA ILE A 291 14.93 -21.62 -2.87
C ILE A 291 13.55 -22.25 -3.01
N ASN A 292 12.87 -22.39 -1.88
CA ASN A 292 11.50 -22.85 -1.89
C ASN A 292 10.61 -21.78 -2.53
N PRO A 293 9.66 -22.18 -3.40
CA PRO A 293 8.79 -21.20 -4.02
C PRO A 293 8.02 -20.37 -3.00
N PHE A 294 7.79 -19.10 -3.30
CA PHE A 294 7.05 -18.19 -2.43
C PHE A 294 6.11 -17.27 -3.20
N PHE A 295 5.27 -16.58 -2.44
CA PHE A 295 4.28 -15.61 -2.87
C PHE A 295 4.69 -14.26 -2.35
N PHE A 296 4.44 -13.24 -3.15
CA PHE A 296 4.57 -11.87 -2.68
C PHE A 296 3.40 -11.03 -3.15
N SER A 297 3.12 -10.01 -2.36
CA SER A 297 2.45 -8.82 -2.82
C SER A 297 3.13 -7.59 -2.25
N SER A 298 3.12 -6.50 -3.02
CA SER A 298 3.80 -5.27 -2.64
C SER A 298 3.05 -4.06 -3.15
N VAL A 299 3.20 -2.94 -2.45
CA VAL A 299 2.85 -1.62 -2.96
C VAL A 299 4.10 -0.78 -2.93
N SER A 300 4.55 -0.36 -4.11
CA SER A 300 5.65 0.58 -4.28
C SER A 300 5.12 2.00 -4.30
N PHE A 301 5.67 2.87 -3.44
CA PHE A 301 5.34 4.29 -3.36
C PHE A 301 6.45 5.13 -4.02
N PHE A 302 6.06 6.07 -4.87
CA PHE A 302 7.00 6.95 -5.55
C PHE A 302 6.29 8.25 -5.96
N TYR A 303 7.06 9.31 -6.18
CA TYR A 303 6.54 10.56 -6.74
C TYR A 303 6.95 10.67 -8.20
N MET A 304 6.00 11.08 -9.05
CA MET A 304 6.25 11.37 -10.47
C MET A 304 5.96 12.83 -10.79
N THR A 305 6.62 13.37 -11.82
CA THR A 305 6.32 14.71 -12.33
C THR A 305 4.99 14.79 -13.06
N THR A 306 4.38 13.66 -13.42
CA THR A 306 3.12 13.57 -14.16
C THR A 306 2.00 12.93 -13.32
N PRO A 307 0.74 13.36 -13.52
CA PRO A 307 -0.41 12.82 -12.78
C PRO A 307 -0.84 11.44 -13.28
N GLU A 308 -0.57 11.12 -14.56
CA GLU A 308 -1.07 9.92 -15.22
C GLU A 308 -0.43 8.65 -14.65
N GLY A 309 -1.26 7.74 -14.15
CA GLY A 309 -0.83 6.44 -13.64
C GLY A 309 -0.83 5.31 -14.67
N GLU A 310 -0.86 4.08 -14.16
CA GLU A 310 -0.99 2.86 -14.97
C GLU A 310 -2.06 1.97 -14.34
N GLU A 311 -3.17 1.74 -15.05
CA GLU A 311 -4.10 0.64 -14.72
C GLU A 311 -3.86 -0.49 -15.71
N LYS A 312 -2.84 -1.31 -15.45
CA LYS A 312 -2.72 -2.62 -16.10
C LYS A 312 -3.69 -3.56 -15.40
N GLY A 313 -4.29 -4.50 -16.14
CA GLY A 313 -5.35 -5.44 -15.71
C GLY A 313 -4.95 -6.38 -14.57
N LEU A 314 -4.61 -5.81 -13.41
CA LEU A 314 -3.91 -6.39 -12.28
C LEU A 314 -4.84 -7.07 -11.27
N PHE A 315 -6.16 -6.95 -11.44
CA PHE A 315 -7.10 -7.34 -10.40
C PHE A 315 -8.15 -8.29 -10.96
N ASN A 316 -7.83 -9.58 -10.93
CA ASN A 316 -8.85 -10.60 -10.75
C ASN A 316 -8.68 -11.19 -9.34
N ALA A 317 -9.79 -11.56 -8.70
CA ALA A 317 -9.76 -12.02 -7.31
C ALA A 317 -8.91 -13.30 -7.14
N ALA A 318 -8.83 -14.15 -8.17
CA ALA A 318 -8.06 -15.39 -8.11
C ALA A 318 -6.54 -15.14 -8.00
N ASP A 319 -6.01 -14.17 -8.77
CA ASP A 319 -4.61 -13.79 -8.74
C ASP A 319 -4.28 -13.03 -7.45
N LEU A 320 -5.21 -12.21 -6.96
CA LEU A 320 -5.09 -11.51 -5.68
C LEU A 320 -5.05 -12.47 -4.48
N LEU A 321 -5.70 -13.62 -4.57
CA LEU A 321 -5.84 -14.60 -3.49
C LEU A 321 -5.03 -15.88 -3.70
N GLY A 322 -4.11 -15.89 -4.69
CA GLY A 322 -3.51 -17.10 -5.26
C GLY A 322 -2.95 -18.12 -4.27
N GLN A 323 -2.27 -17.70 -3.19
CA GLN A 323 -1.91 -18.57 -2.05
C GLN A 323 -1.75 -17.75 -0.76
N TYR A 324 -2.87 -17.37 -0.14
CA TYR A 324 -2.86 -16.76 1.19
C TYR A 324 -3.38 -17.76 2.23
N ARG A 325 -2.52 -18.10 3.20
CA ARG A 325 -2.91 -18.79 4.42
C ARG A 325 -3.40 -17.78 5.44
N VAL A 326 -4.72 -17.61 5.51
CA VAL A 326 -5.36 -16.80 6.54
C VAL A 326 -5.47 -17.61 7.83
N ARG A 327 -5.34 -16.97 9.00
CA ARG A 327 -5.61 -17.64 10.29
C ARG A 327 -7.11 -17.86 10.42
N ASP A 328 -7.50 -19.06 10.84
CA ASP A 328 -8.92 -19.39 11.07
C ASP A 328 -9.58 -18.58 12.20
N THR A 329 -8.82 -17.86 13.04
CA THR A 329 -9.41 -17.04 14.10
C THR A 329 -8.51 -15.88 14.52
N ASP A 330 -9.06 -14.66 14.52
CA ASP A 330 -8.79 -13.64 15.53
C ASP A 330 -10.17 -13.17 16.02
N HIS A 331 -10.66 -13.79 17.09
CA HIS A 331 -11.88 -13.36 17.76
C HIS A 331 -11.51 -12.63 19.04
N GLN A 332 -11.67 -11.31 19.12
CA GLN A 332 -11.70 -10.60 20.41
C GLN A 332 -12.56 -9.33 20.46
N CYS A 333 -13.14 -9.17 21.65
CA CYS A 333 -13.83 -8.06 22.33
C CYS A 333 -15.09 -7.45 21.66
N ILE A 334 -16.25 -7.80 22.22
CA ILE A 334 -17.52 -7.08 22.08
C ILE A 334 -17.49 -5.91 23.08
N PRO A 335 -17.73 -4.65 22.66
CA PRO A 335 -17.84 -3.51 23.56
C PRO A 335 -19.03 -3.61 24.53
#